data_AF-A0A960RPR7-F1
#
_entry.id   AF-A0A960RPR7-F1
#
_cell.length_a   1.000
_cell.length_b   1.000
_cell.length_c   1.000
_cell.angle_alpha   90.00
_cell.angle_beta   90.00
_cell.angle_gamma   90.00
#
_symmetry.space_group_name_H-M   'P 1'
#
loop_
_entity.id
_entity.type
_entity.pdbx_description
1 polymer ?
#
loop_
_entity_poly.entity_id
_entity_poly.type
_entity_poly.pdbx_seq_one_letter_code
_entity_poly.pdbx_strand_id
1 'polypeptide(L)'
;QVGKLSRSKFALSHEKKPLRRIEYKLDRLKNILRTQKGFFPVYAQVPLVSETLATLTQVPLFERVNIQSFNYQLLQYPLLSKPFSSYDGIVQLYMKIPEPSLARQIQDYLQNDCALVDKSKDLRWERSSDGYTAEFHLRSRPK
;
A
#
# COMPACT_ATOMS: atom_id res chain seq x y z
N GLN A 1 80.92 -18.30 4.92
CA GLN A 1 80.50 -16.91 5.19
C GLN A 1 79.03 -16.74 4.82
N VAL A 2 78.30 -16.09 5.72
CA VAL A 2 76.84 -15.92 5.72
C VAL A 2 76.43 -14.81 4.74
N GLY A 3 75.45 -15.08 3.87
CA GLY A 3 74.85 -14.09 2.98
C GLY A 3 73.31 -14.17 3.06
N LYS A 4 72.70 -13.10 3.55
CA LYS A 4 71.36 -13.05 4.14
C LYS A 4 70.20 -13.11 3.13
N LEU A 5 69.14 -13.76 3.60
CA LEU A 5 67.71 -13.58 3.30
C LEU A 5 67.32 -12.26 2.60
N SER A 6 66.59 -12.37 1.50
CA SER A 6 65.60 -11.35 1.10
C SER A 6 64.44 -12.00 0.33
N ARG A 7 63.63 -12.80 1.04
CA ARG A 7 62.28 -13.20 0.61
C ARG A 7 61.25 -12.36 1.38
N SER A 8 60.99 -11.11 0.96
CA SER A 8 59.90 -10.32 1.58
C SER A 8 59.35 -9.17 0.74
N LYS A 9 59.36 -9.25 -0.60
CA LYS A 9 58.80 -8.16 -1.45
C LYS A 9 57.62 -8.54 -2.34
N PHE A 10 57.02 -9.73 -2.19
CA PHE A 10 55.95 -10.17 -3.09
C PHE A 10 54.55 -10.38 -2.47
N ALA A 11 54.37 -10.18 -1.16
CA ALA A 11 53.11 -10.57 -0.51
C ALA A 11 52.09 -9.44 -0.22
N LEU A 12 52.37 -8.16 -0.52
CA LEU A 12 51.54 -7.04 -0.01
C LEU A 12 50.83 -6.17 -1.06
N SER A 13 50.88 -6.56 -2.35
CA SER A 13 50.28 -5.76 -3.43
C SER A 13 48.83 -6.16 -3.77
N HIS A 14 48.43 -7.40 -3.45
CA HIS A 14 47.14 -7.93 -3.90
C HIS A 14 45.95 -7.67 -2.96
N GLU A 15 46.18 -7.36 -1.68
CA GLU A 15 45.08 -7.12 -0.71
C GLU A 15 44.45 -5.73 -0.83
N LYS A 16 45.17 -4.72 -1.33
CA LYS A 16 44.67 -3.34 -1.39
C LYS A 16 43.59 -3.12 -2.45
N LYS A 17 43.59 -3.92 -3.52
CA LYS A 17 42.58 -3.85 -4.60
C LYS A 17 41.19 -4.33 -4.17
N PRO A 18 41.03 -5.50 -3.51
CA PRO A 18 39.72 -5.93 -3.01
C PRO A 18 39.22 -5.03 -1.88
N LEU A 19 40.09 -4.58 -0.97
CA LEU A 19 39.71 -3.65 0.11
C LEU A 19 39.14 -2.34 -0.44
N ARG A 20 39.85 -1.68 -1.36
CA ARG A 20 39.34 -0.45 -2.02
C ARG A 20 38.02 -0.68 -2.77
N ARG A 21 37.83 -1.85 -3.36
CA ARG A 21 36.58 -2.21 -4.05
C ARG A 21 35.43 -2.39 -3.07
N ILE A 22 35.69 -2.93 -1.89
CA ILE A 22 34.71 -3.07 -0.80
C ILE A 22 34.37 -1.70 -0.22
N GLU A 23 35.37 -0.86 0.07
CA GLU A 23 35.18 0.51 0.55
C GLU A 23 34.36 1.35 -0.41
N TYR A 24 34.67 1.31 -1.71
CA TYR A 24 33.89 1.98 -2.75
C TYR A 24 32.43 1.50 -2.80
N LYS A 25 32.19 0.18 -2.66
CA LYS A 25 30.84 -0.37 -2.59
C LYS A 25 30.10 0.08 -1.33
N LEU A 26 30.80 0.13 -0.20
CA LEU A 26 30.26 0.59 1.08
C LEU A 26 29.86 2.06 1.02
N ASP A 27 30.71 2.93 0.47
CA ASP A 27 30.39 4.35 0.31
C ASP A 27 29.28 4.59 -0.71
N ARG A 28 29.25 3.80 -1.80
CA ARG A 28 28.12 3.82 -2.74
C ARG A 28 26.82 3.43 -2.05
N LEU A 29 26.82 2.36 -1.25
CA LEU A 29 25.65 1.93 -0.48
C LEU A 29 25.24 2.97 0.56
N LYS A 30 26.19 3.55 1.31
CA LYS A 30 25.91 4.63 2.28
C LYS A 30 25.29 5.85 1.59
N ASN A 31 25.79 6.23 0.41
CA ASN A 31 25.24 7.34 -0.35
C ASN A 31 23.84 7.01 -0.88
N ILE A 32 23.62 5.80 -1.40
CA ILE A 32 22.28 5.33 -1.80
C ILE A 32 21.32 5.37 -0.61
N LEU A 33 21.71 4.86 0.55
CA LEU A 33 20.90 4.85 1.77
C LEU A 33 20.60 6.27 2.28
N ARG A 34 21.56 7.20 2.20
CA ARG A 34 21.36 8.61 2.53
C ARG A 34 20.39 9.29 1.56
N THR A 35 20.45 8.97 0.27
CA THR A 35 19.47 9.45 -0.73
C THR A 35 18.11 8.75 -0.61
N GLN A 36 18.05 7.53 -0.08
CA GLN A 36 16.83 6.76 0.20
C GLN A 36 16.13 7.16 1.50
N LYS A 37 16.72 8.02 2.34
CA LYS A 37 15.96 8.81 3.33
C LYS A 37 15.08 9.87 2.65
N GLY A 38 14.53 9.53 1.49
CA GLY A 38 13.54 10.32 0.79
C GLY A 38 12.27 10.34 1.62
N PHE A 39 11.71 11.52 1.73
CA PHE A 39 10.46 11.82 2.41
C PHE A 39 9.36 10.86 1.96
N PHE A 40 9.02 9.86 2.77
CA PHE A 40 7.79 9.09 2.56
C PHE A 40 6.64 9.97 3.06
N PRO A 41 5.57 10.19 2.29
CA PRO A 41 4.37 10.79 2.85
C PRO A 41 3.86 9.83 3.93
N VAL A 42 4.16 10.18 5.19
CA VAL A 42 3.87 9.40 6.41
C VAL A 42 2.37 9.24 6.61
N TYR A 43 1.59 10.15 6.03
CA TYR A 43 0.13 10.14 6.10
C TYR A 43 -0.44 9.47 4.86
N ALA A 44 -1.07 8.31 5.06
CA ALA A 44 -1.90 7.68 4.07
C ALA A 44 -3.02 8.66 3.69
N GLN A 45 -3.08 9.04 2.42
CA GLN A 45 -4.12 9.92 1.90
C GLN A 45 -5.44 9.18 1.71
N VAL A 46 -5.46 7.86 1.88
CA VAL A 46 -6.66 7.03 1.75
C VAL A 46 -7.24 6.77 3.16
N PRO A 47 -8.58 6.76 3.32
CA PRO A 47 -9.23 6.39 4.57
C PRO A 47 -8.68 5.07 5.14
N LEU A 48 -8.42 5.07 6.45
CA LEU A 48 -7.97 3.87 7.15
C LEU A 48 -9.09 2.83 7.22
N VAL A 49 -8.71 1.56 7.35
CA VAL A 49 -9.66 0.45 7.51
C VAL A 49 -10.66 0.72 8.64
N SER A 50 -10.17 1.17 9.79
CA SER A 50 -11.00 1.50 10.96
C SER A 50 -12.01 2.60 10.67
N GLU A 51 -11.60 3.64 9.93
CA GLU A 51 -12.48 4.73 9.54
C GLU A 51 -13.52 4.26 8.52
N THR A 52 -13.12 3.42 7.56
CA THR A 52 -14.06 2.86 6.58
C THR A 52 -15.13 2.02 7.24
N LEU A 53 -14.75 1.16 8.19
CA LEU A 53 -15.70 0.36 8.96
C LEU A 53 -16.59 1.24 9.84
N ALA A 54 -16.02 2.24 10.53
CA ALA A 54 -16.79 3.15 11.37
C ALA A 54 -17.88 3.87 10.57
N THR A 55 -17.55 4.42 9.39
CA THR A 55 -18.55 5.08 8.54
C THR A 55 -19.62 4.12 8.07
N LEU A 56 -19.27 2.90 7.66
CA LEU A 56 -20.27 1.89 7.26
C LEU A 56 -21.23 1.56 8.41
N THR A 57 -20.71 1.44 9.64
CA THR A 57 -21.53 1.16 10.83
C THR A 57 -22.41 2.33 11.28
N GLN A 58 -22.08 3.57 10.90
CA GLN A 58 -22.88 4.75 11.25
C GLN A 58 -24.10 4.93 10.34
N VAL A 59 -24.15 4.24 9.20
CA VAL A 59 -25.22 4.38 8.23
C VAL A 59 -26.36 3.41 8.58
N PRO A 60 -27.59 3.91 8.88
CA PRO A 60 -28.70 3.06 9.31
C PRO A 60 -29.08 1.96 8.33
N LEU A 61 -28.78 2.14 7.03
CA LEU A 61 -29.02 1.13 5.99
C LEU A 61 -28.23 -0.16 6.24
N PHE A 62 -27.02 -0.06 6.80
CA PHE A 62 -26.15 -1.20 7.05
C PHE A 62 -26.47 -1.94 8.36
N GLU A 63 -27.24 -1.34 9.28
CA GLU A 63 -27.68 -2.03 10.51
C GLU A 63 -28.58 -3.23 10.23
N ARG A 64 -29.30 -3.20 9.10
CA ARG A 64 -30.23 -4.25 8.67
C ARG A 64 -29.59 -5.28 7.73
N VAL A 65 -28.28 -5.18 7.51
CA VAL A 65 -27.54 -6.01 6.56
C VAL A 65 -26.49 -6.82 7.29
N ASN A 66 -26.36 -8.08 6.90
CA ASN A 66 -25.29 -8.93 7.39
C ASN A 66 -24.09 -8.85 6.45
N ILE A 67 -23.05 -8.10 6.83
CA ILE A 67 -21.77 -8.04 6.11
C ILE A 67 -21.00 -9.32 6.42
N GLN A 68 -20.82 -10.19 5.42
CA GLN A 68 -20.14 -11.47 5.58
C GLN A 68 -18.65 -11.39 5.27
N SER A 69 -18.27 -10.53 4.32
CA SER A 69 -16.87 -10.29 3.99
C SER A 69 -16.60 -8.81 3.79
N PHE A 70 -15.46 -8.37 4.32
CA PHE A 70 -14.90 -7.06 4.12
C PHE A 70 -13.45 -7.25 3.70
N ASN A 71 -13.13 -6.92 2.45
CA ASN A 71 -11.78 -6.96 1.92
C ASN A 71 -11.32 -5.55 1.57
N TYR A 72 -10.24 -5.11 2.20
CA TYR A 72 -9.62 -3.82 1.94
C TYR A 72 -8.23 -4.07 1.37
N GLN A 73 -7.97 -3.48 0.20
CA GLN A 73 -6.70 -3.63 -0.48
C GLN A 73 -6.17 -2.28 -0.93
N LEU A 74 -4.89 -2.02 -0.63
CA LEU A 74 -4.16 -0.91 -1.21
C LEU A 74 -3.61 -1.34 -2.57
N LEU A 75 -4.12 -0.73 -3.64
CA LEU A 75 -3.68 -0.98 -5.01
C LEU A 75 -2.40 -0.21 -5.34
N GLN A 76 -2.32 1.04 -4.86
CA GLN A 76 -1.17 1.90 -5.06
C GLN A 76 -0.76 2.50 -3.72
N TYR A 77 0.55 2.52 -3.47
CA TYR A 77 1.16 3.14 -2.30
C TYR A 77 2.63 3.46 -2.60
N PRO A 78 3.23 4.45 -1.90
CA PRO A 78 4.65 4.76 -2.01
C PRO A 78 5.51 3.54 -1.74
N LEU A 79 6.35 3.20 -2.71
CA LEU A 79 7.39 2.18 -2.58
C LEU A 79 8.76 2.85 -2.55
N LEU A 80 9.78 2.16 -2.04
CA LEU A 80 11.17 2.66 -2.07
C LEU A 80 11.63 3.06 -3.49
N SER A 81 11.11 2.38 -4.52
CA SER A 81 11.39 2.68 -5.93
C SER A 81 10.54 3.83 -6.50
N LYS A 82 9.40 4.14 -5.87
CA LYS A 82 8.43 5.16 -6.31
C LYS A 82 7.84 5.88 -5.08
N PRO A 83 8.62 6.74 -4.40
CA PRO A 83 8.20 7.38 -3.15
C PRO A 83 7.07 8.42 -3.33
N PHE A 84 6.87 8.90 -4.56
CA PHE A 84 5.85 9.91 -4.88
C PHE A 84 4.55 9.31 -5.46
N SER A 85 4.39 7.98 -5.44
CA SER A 85 3.14 7.37 -5.87
C SER A 85 1.99 7.76 -4.95
N SER A 86 0.84 8.07 -5.54
CA SER A 86 -0.41 8.30 -4.81
C SER A 86 -0.86 7.02 -4.11
N TYR A 87 -1.60 7.18 -3.01
CA TYR A 87 -2.31 6.08 -2.41
C TYR A 87 -3.62 5.84 -3.18
N ASP A 88 -3.93 4.59 -3.49
CA ASP A 88 -5.20 4.15 -4.07
C ASP A 88 -5.63 2.87 -3.35
N GLY A 89 -6.87 2.84 -2.89
CA GLY A 89 -7.43 1.74 -2.11
C GLY A 89 -8.76 1.30 -2.70
N ILE A 90 -9.00 0.00 -2.67
CA ILE A 90 -10.27 -0.61 -3.07
C ILE A 90 -10.85 -1.36 -1.88
N VAL A 91 -12.17 -1.28 -1.74
CA VAL A 91 -12.93 -2.04 -0.76
C VAL A 91 -13.91 -2.91 -1.51
N GLN A 92 -13.92 -4.18 -1.15
CA GLN A 92 -14.90 -5.16 -1.61
C GLN A 92 -15.69 -5.66 -0.41
N LEU A 93 -17.00 -5.48 -0.48
CA LEU A 93 -17.96 -5.90 0.52
C LEU A 93 -18.80 -7.03 -0.06
N TYR A 94 -18.98 -8.09 0.71
CA TYR A 94 -19.97 -9.10 0.43
C TYR A 94 -21.01 -9.13 1.55
N MET A 95 -22.27 -8.99 1.16
CA MET A 95 -23.38 -8.70 2.07
C MET A 95 -24.57 -9.61 1.77
N LYS A 96 -25.19 -10.14 2.82
CA LYS A 96 -26.52 -10.76 2.72
C LYS A 96 -27.57 -9.72 3.07
N ILE A 97 -28.33 -9.34 2.05
CA ILE A 97 -29.38 -8.31 2.16
C ILE A 97 -30.73 -9.02 2.06
N PRO A 98 -31.59 -8.91 3.09
CA PRO A 98 -32.86 -9.63 3.13
C PRO A 98 -33.88 -9.11 2.12
N GLU A 99 -33.84 -7.80 1.81
CA GLU A 99 -34.81 -7.14 0.94
C GLU A 99 -34.14 -6.52 -0.29
N PRO A 100 -34.64 -6.78 -1.51
CA PRO A 100 -34.11 -6.15 -2.73
C PRO A 100 -34.24 -4.62 -2.76
N SER A 101 -35.26 -4.06 -2.11
CA SER A 101 -35.45 -2.62 -1.94
C SER A 101 -34.29 -2.00 -1.16
N LEU A 102 -33.87 -2.63 -0.06
CA LEU A 102 -32.73 -2.21 0.74
C LEU A 102 -31.42 -2.31 -0.03
N ALA A 103 -31.24 -3.36 -0.84
CA ALA A 103 -30.07 -3.51 -1.70
C ALA A 103 -29.91 -2.33 -2.66
N ARG A 104 -31.02 -1.87 -3.26
CA ARG A 104 -31.02 -0.71 -4.14
C ARG A 104 -30.69 0.58 -3.38
N GLN A 105 -31.26 0.78 -2.20
CA GLN A 105 -30.94 1.95 -1.36
C GLN A 105 -29.46 2.02 -0.98
N ILE A 106 -28.85 0.86 -0.67
CA ILE A 106 -27.42 0.79 -0.35
C ILE A 106 -26.57 1.09 -1.59
N GLN A 107 -26.93 0.54 -2.73
CA GLN A 107 -26.25 0.84 -4.00
C GLN A 107 -26.32 2.34 -4.31
N ASP A 108 -27.51 2.93 -4.22
CA ASP A 108 -27.73 4.36 -4.46
C ASP A 108 -26.94 5.23 -3.46
N TYR A 109 -26.91 4.84 -2.18
CA TYR A 109 -26.12 5.51 -1.14
C TYR A 109 -24.63 5.46 -1.44
N LEU A 110 -24.08 4.28 -1.78
CA LEU A 110 -22.66 4.11 -2.10
C LEU A 110 -22.25 4.96 -3.32
N GLN A 111 -23.13 5.06 -4.31
CA GLN A 111 -22.85 5.81 -5.53
C GLN A 111 -22.97 7.34 -5.34
N ASN A 112 -23.97 7.79 -4.58
CA ASN A 112 -24.34 9.21 -4.56
C ASN A 112 -23.97 9.93 -3.26
N ASP A 113 -24.12 9.28 -2.11
CA ASP A 113 -24.10 9.95 -0.80
C ASP A 113 -22.90 9.56 0.06
N CYS A 114 -22.27 8.42 -0.22
CA CYS A 114 -21.15 7.92 0.57
C CYS A 114 -19.88 8.76 0.36
N ALA A 115 -19.44 9.46 1.41
CA ALA A 115 -18.25 10.30 1.37
C ALA A 115 -16.93 9.51 1.21
N LEU A 116 -16.96 8.20 1.51
CA LEU A 116 -15.80 7.31 1.37
C LEU A 116 -15.50 6.93 -0.07
N VAL A 117 -16.52 6.89 -0.93
CA VAL A 117 -16.41 6.37 -2.29
C VAL A 117 -15.85 7.45 -3.20
N ASP A 118 -14.87 7.07 -4.01
CA ASP A 118 -14.40 7.92 -5.10
C ASP A 118 -15.41 7.89 -6.25
N LYS A 119 -16.21 8.96 -6.35
CA LYS A 119 -17.24 9.13 -7.38
C LYS A 119 -16.70 9.27 -8.80
N SER A 120 -15.39 9.48 -8.96
CA SER A 120 -14.74 9.53 -10.28
C SER A 120 -14.52 8.15 -10.88
N LYS A 121 -14.65 7.09 -10.08
CA LYS A 121 -14.47 5.69 -10.49
C LYS A 121 -15.79 4.94 -10.36
N ASP A 122 -15.96 3.93 -11.22
CA ASP A 122 -17.19 3.15 -11.24
C ASP A 122 -17.32 2.26 -10.00
N LEU A 123 -18.53 2.26 -9.42
CA LEU A 123 -18.95 1.28 -8.41
C LEU A 123 -19.35 -0.01 -9.12
N ARG A 124 -18.66 -1.11 -8.81
CA ARG A 124 -19.04 -2.43 -9.29
C ARG A 124 -20.02 -3.07 -8.32
N TRP A 125 -21.21 -3.41 -8.80
CA TRP A 125 -22.28 -4.00 -8.01
C TRP A 125 -22.74 -5.30 -8.67
N GLU A 126 -22.64 -6.40 -7.95
CA GLU A 126 -22.97 -7.74 -8.46
C GLU A 126 -23.94 -8.44 -7.52
N ARG A 127 -24.96 -9.07 -8.09
CA ARG A 127 -25.88 -9.94 -7.35
C ARG A 127 -25.44 -11.39 -7.52
N SER A 128 -25.21 -12.07 -6.41
CA SER A 128 -24.98 -13.51 -6.36
C SER A 128 -26.26 -14.25 -5.91
N SER A 129 -26.23 -15.58 -5.93
CA SER A 129 -27.38 -16.40 -5.52
C SER A 129 -27.77 -16.19 -4.07
N ASP A 130 -26.81 -15.85 -3.20
CA ASP A 130 -26.99 -15.79 -1.76
C ASP A 130 -26.70 -14.41 -1.15
N GLY A 131 -26.43 -13.39 -1.97
CA GLY A 131 -26.10 -12.05 -1.49
C GLY A 131 -25.71 -11.07 -2.60
N TYR A 132 -25.07 -9.99 -2.19
CA TYR A 132 -24.63 -8.88 -3.05
C TYR A 132 -23.16 -8.56 -2.77
N THR A 133 -22.42 -8.30 -3.83
CA THR A 133 -21.03 -7.85 -3.78
C THR A 133 -20.96 -6.41 -4.27
N ALA A 134 -20.36 -5.55 -3.45
CA ALA A 134 -20.09 -4.16 -3.80
C ALA A 134 -18.57 -3.94 -3.78
N GLU A 135 -18.03 -3.42 -4.87
CA GLU A 135 -16.61 -3.10 -5.01
C GLU A 135 -16.46 -1.65 -5.44
N PHE A 136 -15.74 -0.86 -4.64
CA PHE A 136 -15.56 0.56 -4.87
C PHE A 136 -14.18 1.04 -4.46
N HIS A 137 -13.72 2.09 -5.15
CA HIS A 137 -12.50 2.79 -4.79
C HIS A 137 -12.74 3.77 -3.65
N LEU A 138 -11.75 3.89 -2.78
CA LEU A 138 -11.75 4.86 -1.71
C LEU A 138 -11.28 6.23 -2.21
N ARG A 139 -12.02 7.25 -1.80
CA ARG A 139 -11.70 8.64 -2.09
C ARG A 139 -10.37 9.02 -1.44
N SER A 140 -9.44 9.53 -2.26
CA SER A 140 -8.21 10.14 -1.75
C SER A 140 -8.53 11.46 -1.05
N ARG A 141 -7.96 11.66 0.13
CA ARG A 141 -8.04 12.90 0.92
C ARG A 141 -7.13 13.94 0.29
N PRO A 142 -7.62 15.17 0.05
CA PRO A 142 -6.76 16.27 -0.36
C PRO A 142 -5.70 16.54 0.73
N LYS A 143 -4.51 16.97 0.28
CA LYS A 143 -3.40 17.41 1.14
C LYS A 143 -3.76 18.65 1.94
#